data_AF-A0A3N9MP55-F1
#
_entry.id   AF-A0A3N9MP55-F1
#
_cell.length_a   1.000
_cell.length_b   1.000
_cell.length_c   1.000
_cell.angle_alpha   90.00
_cell.angle_beta   90.00
_cell.angle_gamma   90.00
#
_symmetry.space_group_name_H-M   'P 1'
#
loop_
_entity.id
_entity.type
_entity.pdbx_description
1 polymer ?
#
loop_
_entity_poly.entity_id
_entity_poly.type
_entity_poly.pdbx_seq_one_letter_code
_entity_poly.pdbx_strand_id
1 'polypeptide(L)'
;MQTKPVDYSHLLRTNILSADGREGALVDLCQALLKPDGVQKNINERPEDKITNEALKSIFRLIIILYAGENGILPGNQKKKLKEIIQSAISKAETSVSGISLKLLEIFREFYSICPSKLFNCRDDDLLDDILISEIIRKLTHYRGRSGEILSIVYDRIDIRQVGAIYEDLLDYHWHINENNGQVYFSGNRAKRRSSGSFFTPEIIISDMIGSSVGRKLDEIRTKADSVDSNRVAGKKALELKILDPAMGSGHFLIETAGYFSKRLMESTEQTKHSKDVPIDPWGWQRIIA
;
A
#
# COMPACT_ATOMS: atom_id res chain seq x y z
N MET A 1 22.49 -27.02 5.09
CA MET A 1 22.38 -25.81 4.25
C MET A 1 21.22 -24.98 4.76
N GLN A 2 21.47 -23.81 5.36
CA GLN A 2 20.38 -22.89 5.69
C GLN A 2 19.81 -22.34 4.39
N THR A 3 18.52 -22.60 4.14
CA THR A 3 17.79 -21.99 3.03
C THR A 3 17.70 -20.48 3.29
N LYS A 4 18.17 -19.69 2.32
CA LYS A 4 18.04 -18.22 2.39
C LYS A 4 16.56 -17.86 2.57
N PRO A 5 16.21 -16.92 3.48
CA PRO A 5 14.82 -16.53 3.69
C PRO A 5 14.18 -16.06 2.38
N VAL A 6 12.91 -16.42 2.19
CA VAL A 6 12.12 -16.03 1.01
C VAL A 6 11.87 -14.53 1.04
N ASP A 7 12.20 -13.84 -0.04
CA ASP A 7 11.93 -12.41 -0.22
C ASP A 7 10.53 -12.22 -0.83
N TYR A 8 9.53 -12.13 0.03
CA TYR A 8 8.12 -11.99 -0.36
C TYR A 8 7.83 -10.64 -1.05
N SER A 9 8.55 -9.58 -0.70
CA SER A 9 8.42 -8.28 -1.36
C SER A 9 8.83 -8.38 -2.83
N HIS A 10 9.97 -9.02 -3.10
CA HIS A 10 10.42 -9.24 -4.47
C HIS A 10 9.46 -10.12 -5.28
N LEU A 11 8.92 -11.19 -4.68
CA LEU A 11 7.92 -12.05 -5.32
C LEU A 11 6.64 -11.27 -5.64
N LEU A 12 6.13 -10.49 -4.69
CA LEU A 12 4.95 -9.66 -4.90
C LEU A 12 5.17 -8.66 -6.03
N ARG A 13 6.30 -7.95 -6.02
CA ARG A 13 6.69 -7.00 -7.09
C ARG A 13 6.66 -7.65 -8.46
N THR A 14 7.27 -8.83 -8.59
CA THR A 14 7.37 -9.54 -9.89
C THR A 14 6.04 -10.11 -10.35
N ASN A 15 5.14 -10.47 -9.43
CA ASN A 15 3.78 -10.88 -9.77
C ASN A 15 2.89 -9.69 -10.19
N ILE A 16 3.13 -8.50 -9.65
CA ILE A 16 2.42 -7.28 -10.05
C ILE A 16 2.83 -6.87 -11.46
N LEU A 17 4.13 -6.78 -11.71
CA LEU A 17 4.68 -6.41 -13.01
C LEU A 17 6.02 -7.13 -13.25
N SER A 18 6.10 -7.87 -14.33
CA SER A 18 7.30 -8.58 -14.75
C SER A 18 8.45 -7.61 -15.08
N ALA A 19 9.68 -8.11 -15.06
CA ALA A 19 10.86 -7.29 -15.31
C ALA A 19 10.89 -6.66 -16.72
N ASP A 20 10.30 -7.34 -17.71
CA ASP A 20 10.15 -6.85 -19.08
C ASP A 20 8.88 -5.99 -19.29
N GLY A 21 8.04 -5.87 -18.25
CA GLY A 21 6.83 -5.07 -18.24
C GLY A 21 5.67 -5.63 -19.08
N ARG A 22 5.73 -6.89 -19.50
CA ARG A 22 4.75 -7.49 -20.42
C ARG A 22 3.73 -8.41 -19.75
N GLU A 23 3.99 -8.82 -18.52
CA GLU A 23 3.14 -9.73 -17.78
C GLU A 23 2.94 -9.23 -16.33
N GLY A 24 1.88 -9.73 -15.69
CA GLY A 24 1.61 -9.46 -14.28
C GLY A 24 0.21 -8.94 -14.05
N ALA A 25 -0.16 -8.80 -12.79
CA ALA A 25 -1.49 -8.32 -12.39
C ALA A 25 -1.83 -6.95 -12.98
N LEU A 26 -0.84 -6.05 -13.09
CA LEU A 26 -1.05 -4.70 -13.61
C LEU A 26 -1.36 -4.70 -15.11
N VAL A 27 -0.67 -5.54 -15.88
CA VAL A 27 -0.91 -5.69 -17.31
C VAL A 27 -2.30 -6.24 -17.57
N ASP A 28 -2.69 -7.31 -16.86
CA ASP A 28 -4.01 -7.94 -17.01
C ASP A 28 -5.15 -6.95 -16.70
N LEU A 29 -5.02 -6.17 -15.62
CA LEU A 29 -6.02 -5.17 -15.25
C LEU A 29 -6.12 -4.05 -16.29
N CYS A 30 -4.99 -3.49 -16.73
CA CYS A 30 -5.00 -2.46 -17.76
C CYS A 30 -5.60 -2.99 -19.08
N GLN A 31 -5.25 -4.22 -19.48
CA GLN A 31 -5.79 -4.85 -20.68
C GLN A 31 -7.31 -5.05 -20.58
N ALA A 32 -7.83 -5.46 -19.43
CA ALA A 32 -9.27 -5.65 -19.22
C ALA A 32 -10.05 -4.33 -19.15
N LEU A 33 -9.46 -3.28 -18.57
CA LEU A 33 -10.06 -1.95 -18.50
C LEU A 33 -10.07 -1.23 -19.86
N LEU A 34 -9.21 -1.63 -20.79
CA LEU A 34 -9.13 -1.11 -22.17
C LEU A 34 -10.29 -1.60 -23.06
N LYS A 35 -11.55 -1.43 -22.63
CA LYS A 35 -12.76 -1.91 -23.36
C LYS A 35 -12.64 -1.74 -24.89
N PRO A 36 -13.06 -2.73 -25.71
CA PRO A 36 -12.94 -2.66 -27.18
C PRO A 36 -13.54 -1.40 -27.83
N ASP A 37 -14.60 -0.85 -27.24
CA ASP A 37 -15.32 0.33 -27.75
C ASP A 37 -14.71 1.68 -27.30
N GLY A 38 -13.66 1.66 -26.47
CA GLY A 38 -13.06 2.85 -25.85
C GLY A 38 -12.14 3.66 -26.78
N VAL A 39 -11.81 3.14 -27.96
CA VAL A 39 -10.94 3.81 -28.94
C VAL A 39 -11.60 5.07 -29.54
N GLN A 40 -12.91 5.29 -29.35
CA GLN A 40 -13.66 6.36 -30.02
C GLN A 40 -14.31 7.43 -29.11
N LYS A 41 -14.12 7.42 -27.80
CA LYS A 41 -14.68 8.50 -26.94
C LYS A 41 -13.66 9.14 -26.01
N ASN A 42 -13.23 10.33 -26.45
CA ASN A 42 -12.57 11.45 -25.76
C ASN A 42 -11.09 11.64 -26.09
N ILE A 43 -10.88 12.52 -27.08
CA ILE A 43 -9.60 12.95 -27.67
C ILE A 43 -8.82 13.94 -26.76
N ASN A 44 -9.35 14.31 -25.59
CA ASN A 44 -8.78 15.40 -24.78
C ASN A 44 -8.17 14.97 -23.42
N GLU A 45 -8.32 13.70 -23.01
CA GLU A 45 -7.56 13.11 -21.90
C GLU A 45 -6.89 11.86 -22.45
N ARG A 46 -5.59 11.67 -22.26
CA ARG A 46 -4.92 10.42 -22.64
C ARG A 46 -5.58 9.29 -21.82
N PRO A 47 -6.38 8.38 -22.41
CA PRO A 47 -7.16 7.38 -21.68
C PRO A 47 -6.27 6.50 -20.77
N GLU A 48 -5.06 6.30 -21.29
CA GLU A 48 -3.79 5.94 -20.70
C GLU A 48 -3.61 6.17 -19.20
N ASP A 49 -3.59 7.43 -18.77
CA ASP A 49 -3.27 7.79 -17.39
C ASP A 49 -4.44 7.42 -16.47
N LYS A 50 -5.67 7.52 -16.98
CA LYS A 50 -6.87 7.16 -16.21
C LYS A 50 -6.94 5.65 -15.98
N ILE A 51 -6.77 4.84 -17.04
CA ILE A 51 -6.79 3.37 -16.94
C ILE A 51 -5.68 2.89 -16.01
N THR A 52 -4.46 3.40 -16.19
CA THR A 52 -3.32 3.04 -15.34
C THR A 52 -3.57 3.42 -13.88
N ASN A 53 -4.13 4.60 -13.62
CA ASN A 53 -4.50 5.01 -12.27
C ASN A 53 -5.56 4.11 -11.64
N GLU A 54 -6.60 3.71 -12.38
CA GLU A 54 -7.63 2.79 -11.87
C GLU A 54 -7.08 1.37 -11.61
N ALA A 55 -6.21 0.87 -12.49
CA ALA A 55 -5.54 -0.41 -12.30
C ALA A 55 -4.61 -0.38 -11.08
N LEU A 56 -3.78 0.65 -10.94
CA LEU A 56 -2.91 0.86 -9.79
C LEU A 56 -3.72 0.96 -8.49
N LYS A 57 -4.79 1.79 -8.47
CA LYS A 57 -5.69 1.87 -7.31
C LYS A 57 -6.24 0.50 -6.91
N SER A 58 -6.69 -0.30 -7.88
CA SER A 58 -7.21 -1.65 -7.65
C SER A 58 -6.15 -2.57 -7.02
N ILE A 59 -4.92 -2.57 -7.55
CA ILE A 59 -3.80 -3.35 -7.00
C ILE A 59 -3.46 -2.92 -5.58
N PHE A 60 -3.36 -1.61 -5.32
CA PHE A 60 -2.98 -1.13 -4.00
C PHE A 60 -4.04 -1.39 -2.94
N ARG A 61 -5.34 -1.30 -3.30
CA ARG A 61 -6.42 -1.72 -2.40
C ARG A 61 -6.27 -3.18 -2.00
N LEU A 62 -6.02 -4.05 -2.98
CA LEU A 62 -5.82 -5.48 -2.72
C LEU A 62 -4.61 -5.72 -1.82
N ILE A 63 -3.45 -5.13 -2.14
CA ILE A 63 -2.22 -5.26 -1.34
C ILE A 63 -2.46 -4.80 0.11
N ILE A 64 -3.11 -3.65 0.31
CA ILE A 64 -3.38 -3.12 1.65
C ILE A 64 -4.36 -4.01 2.41
N ILE A 65 -5.41 -4.53 1.76
CA ILE A 65 -6.35 -5.45 2.41
C ILE A 65 -5.69 -6.78 2.77
N LEU A 66 -4.84 -7.32 1.90
CA LEU A 66 -4.07 -8.54 2.17
C LEU A 66 -3.11 -8.32 3.34
N TYR A 67 -2.38 -7.20 3.32
CA TYR A 67 -1.51 -6.78 4.42
C TYR A 67 -2.27 -6.63 5.74
N ALA A 68 -3.41 -5.92 5.73
CA ALA A 68 -4.27 -5.71 6.88
C ALA A 68 -4.86 -7.00 7.43
N GLY A 69 -5.17 -7.96 6.56
CA GLY A 69 -5.70 -9.28 6.92
C GLY A 69 -4.70 -10.12 7.73
N GLU A 70 -3.41 -9.99 7.46
CA GLU A 70 -2.37 -10.73 8.19
C GLU A 70 -1.85 -9.99 9.42
N ASN A 71 -1.78 -8.64 9.37
CA ASN A 71 -1.22 -7.81 10.44
C ASN A 71 -2.24 -7.35 11.51
N GLY A 72 -3.42 -7.98 11.58
CA GLY A 72 -4.40 -7.74 12.66
C GLY A 72 -5.16 -6.41 12.57
N ILE A 73 -5.08 -5.71 11.44
CA ILE A 73 -5.75 -4.43 11.20
C ILE A 73 -7.21 -4.66 10.79
N LEU A 74 -7.46 -5.72 10.01
CA LEU A 74 -8.79 -6.05 9.52
C LEU A 74 -9.61 -6.78 10.62
N PRO A 75 -10.88 -6.39 10.86
CA PRO A 75 -11.75 -7.05 11.85
C PRO A 75 -11.91 -8.55 11.59
N GLY A 76 -12.13 -9.35 12.64
CA GLY A 76 -12.14 -10.81 12.55
C GLY A 76 -13.14 -11.40 11.54
N ASN A 77 -14.34 -10.82 11.45
CA ASN A 77 -15.34 -11.18 10.44
C ASN A 77 -14.85 -10.91 9.01
N GLN A 78 -14.24 -9.74 8.77
CA GLN A 78 -13.69 -9.36 7.47
C GLN A 78 -12.46 -10.20 7.10
N LYS A 79 -11.60 -10.53 8.08
CA LYS A 79 -10.49 -11.46 7.89
C LYS A 79 -10.98 -12.85 7.46
N LYS A 80 -12.09 -13.33 8.01
CA LYS A 80 -12.69 -14.60 7.59
C LYS A 80 -13.24 -14.52 6.16
N LYS A 81 -14.00 -13.47 5.83
CA LYS A 81 -14.48 -13.21 4.46
C LYS A 81 -13.33 -13.16 3.44
N LEU A 82 -12.23 -12.46 3.78
CA LEU A 82 -11.05 -12.36 2.91
C LEU A 82 -10.43 -13.73 2.65
N LYS A 83 -10.32 -14.60 3.67
CA LYS A 83 -9.83 -15.98 3.49
C LYS A 83 -10.73 -16.79 2.57
N GLU A 84 -12.06 -16.66 2.71
CA GLU A 84 -13.03 -17.33 1.82
C GLU A 84 -12.88 -16.85 0.37
N ILE A 85 -12.73 -15.54 0.15
CA ILE A 85 -12.46 -14.97 -1.18
C ILE A 85 -11.18 -15.54 -1.79
N ILE A 86 -10.09 -15.57 -1.02
CA ILE A 86 -8.80 -16.10 -1.49
C ILE A 86 -8.93 -17.59 -1.85
N GLN A 87 -9.63 -18.37 -1.02
CA GLN A 87 -9.87 -19.79 -1.30
C GLN A 87 -10.70 -20.00 -2.57
N SER A 88 -11.77 -19.22 -2.76
CA SER A 88 -12.57 -19.23 -3.98
C SER A 88 -11.74 -18.90 -5.22
N ALA A 89 -10.92 -17.84 -5.15
CA ALA A 89 -10.07 -17.40 -6.27
C ALA A 89 -9.02 -18.44 -6.72
N ILE A 90 -8.61 -19.34 -5.83
CA ILE A 90 -7.61 -20.38 -6.13
C ILE A 90 -8.28 -21.65 -6.67
N SER A 91 -9.56 -21.87 -6.36
CA SER A 91 -10.21 -23.13 -6.71
C SER A 91 -10.53 -23.21 -8.20
N LYS A 92 -10.28 -24.37 -8.83
CA LYS A 92 -10.39 -24.56 -10.28
C LYS A 92 -11.83 -24.63 -10.83
N ALA A 93 -12.84 -24.53 -9.98
CA ALA A 93 -14.24 -24.67 -10.38
C ALA A 93 -14.85 -23.31 -10.72
N GLU A 94 -15.30 -23.09 -11.95
CA GLU A 94 -15.90 -21.81 -12.40
C GLU A 94 -17.09 -21.38 -11.53
N THR A 95 -17.87 -22.32 -11.00
CA THR A 95 -19.00 -22.05 -10.11
C THR A 95 -18.62 -21.46 -8.74
N SER A 96 -17.34 -21.54 -8.34
CA SER A 96 -16.84 -21.04 -7.06
C SER A 96 -16.43 -19.56 -7.07
N VAL A 97 -16.29 -18.98 -8.28
CA VAL A 97 -15.73 -17.65 -8.51
C VAL A 97 -16.81 -16.55 -8.49
N SER A 98 -18.09 -16.92 -8.57
CA SER A 98 -19.19 -15.95 -8.59
C SER A 98 -19.30 -15.13 -7.30
N GLY A 99 -19.41 -13.81 -7.46
CA GLY A 99 -19.64 -12.82 -6.41
C GLY A 99 -18.39 -12.39 -5.65
N ILE A 100 -17.18 -12.73 -6.12
CA ILE A 100 -15.92 -12.31 -5.47
C ILE A 100 -15.79 -10.79 -5.48
N SER A 101 -16.04 -10.15 -6.62
CA SER A 101 -15.97 -8.70 -6.80
C SER A 101 -16.84 -7.94 -5.79
N LEU A 102 -18.10 -8.37 -5.61
CA LEU A 102 -19.04 -7.80 -4.64
C LEU A 102 -18.57 -7.99 -3.19
N LYS A 103 -18.16 -9.21 -2.82
CA LYS A 103 -17.64 -9.48 -1.47
C LYS A 103 -16.39 -8.67 -1.16
N LEU A 104 -15.53 -8.47 -2.16
CA LEU A 104 -14.32 -7.66 -2.01
C LEU A 104 -14.67 -6.17 -1.83
N LEU A 105 -15.66 -5.66 -2.58
CA LEU A 105 -16.15 -4.29 -2.42
C LEU A 105 -16.76 -4.06 -1.02
N GLU A 106 -17.44 -5.04 -0.43
CA GLU A 106 -17.87 -4.97 0.97
C GLU A 106 -16.69 -4.79 1.92
N ILE A 107 -15.62 -5.58 1.75
CA ILE A 107 -14.39 -5.45 2.57
C ILE A 107 -13.79 -4.05 2.41
N PHE A 108 -13.74 -3.50 1.19
CA PHE A 108 -13.21 -2.15 0.95
C PHE A 108 -14.03 -1.08 1.67
N ARG A 109 -15.37 -1.18 1.64
CA ARG A 109 -16.27 -0.23 2.33
C ARG A 109 -16.17 -0.31 3.84
N GLU A 110 -16.06 -1.51 4.38
CA GLU A 110 -15.83 -1.71 5.80
C GLU A 110 -14.44 -1.19 6.22
N PHE A 111 -13.41 -1.46 5.42
CA PHE A 111 -12.06 -0.95 5.68
C PHE A 111 -11.99 0.57 5.62
N TYR A 112 -12.72 1.23 4.70
CA TYR A 112 -12.84 2.68 4.66
C TYR A 112 -13.40 3.26 5.98
N SER A 113 -14.25 2.52 6.70
CA SER A 113 -14.78 2.96 7.98
C SER A 113 -13.74 2.93 9.10
N ILE A 114 -12.70 2.10 8.95
CA ILE A 114 -11.55 1.99 9.88
C ILE A 114 -10.48 3.01 9.49
N CYS A 115 -10.18 3.11 8.19
CA CYS A 115 -9.17 3.99 7.62
C CYS A 115 -9.75 4.80 6.46
N PRO A 116 -10.44 5.93 6.75
CA PRO A 116 -10.98 6.80 5.72
C PRO A 116 -9.85 7.38 4.86
N SER A 117 -9.83 7.01 3.58
CA SER A 117 -8.79 7.44 2.65
C SER A 117 -9.34 7.59 1.24
N LYS A 118 -8.70 8.44 0.42
CA LYS A 118 -9.05 8.57 -1.00
C LYS A 118 -8.92 7.24 -1.73
N LEU A 119 -7.97 6.40 -1.32
CA LEU A 119 -7.78 5.09 -1.92
C LEU A 119 -9.00 4.19 -1.72
N PHE A 120 -9.60 4.14 -0.52
CA PHE A 120 -10.74 3.26 -0.24
C PHE A 120 -12.12 3.89 -0.43
N ASN A 121 -12.19 5.14 -0.88
CA ASN A 121 -13.46 5.76 -1.27
C ASN A 121 -13.95 5.18 -2.62
N CYS A 122 -14.74 4.11 -2.56
CA CYS A 122 -15.17 3.29 -3.70
C CYS A 122 -16.65 3.46 -4.05
N ARG A 123 -17.17 4.70 -3.97
CA ARG A 123 -18.59 4.98 -4.21
C ARG A 123 -18.99 4.81 -5.68
N ASP A 124 -18.12 5.23 -6.59
CA ASP A 124 -18.39 5.35 -8.02
C ASP A 124 -17.59 4.32 -8.84
N ASP A 125 -17.06 3.29 -8.18
CA ASP A 125 -16.20 2.30 -8.82
C ASP A 125 -17.03 1.24 -9.55
N ASP A 126 -16.68 0.99 -10.80
CA ASP A 126 -17.20 -0.16 -11.54
C ASP A 126 -16.65 -1.47 -10.95
N LEU A 127 -17.51 -2.49 -10.86
CA LEU A 127 -17.08 -3.82 -10.44
C LEU A 127 -16.24 -4.47 -11.54
N LEU A 128 -15.09 -5.01 -11.13
CA LEU A 128 -14.28 -5.87 -11.99
C LEU A 128 -14.95 -7.23 -12.15
N ASP A 129 -14.73 -7.84 -13.32
CA ASP A 129 -15.17 -9.21 -13.59
C ASP A 129 -14.59 -10.21 -12.56
N ASP A 130 -15.41 -11.18 -12.15
CA ASP A 130 -15.06 -12.14 -11.11
C ASP A 130 -13.89 -13.06 -11.51
N ILE A 131 -13.77 -13.41 -12.79
CA ILE A 131 -12.68 -14.23 -13.32
C ILE A 131 -11.39 -13.41 -13.29
N LEU A 132 -11.45 -12.18 -13.77
CA LEU A 132 -10.31 -11.25 -13.75
C LEU A 132 -9.81 -11.04 -12.31
N ILE A 133 -10.69 -10.62 -11.38
CA ILE A 133 -10.27 -10.34 -10.00
C ILE A 133 -9.73 -11.59 -9.30
N SER A 134 -10.24 -12.78 -9.62
CA SER A 134 -9.71 -14.04 -9.10
C SER A 134 -8.28 -14.29 -9.56
N GLU A 135 -8.00 -14.03 -10.84
CA GLU A 135 -6.64 -14.15 -11.38
C GLU A 135 -5.68 -13.15 -10.72
N ILE A 136 -6.13 -11.90 -10.53
CA ILE A 136 -5.36 -10.88 -9.82
C ILE A 136 -5.09 -11.30 -8.37
N ILE A 137 -6.10 -11.75 -7.63
CA ILE A 137 -5.95 -12.25 -6.26
C ILE A 137 -4.96 -13.40 -6.24
N ARG A 138 -5.04 -14.34 -7.17
CA ARG A 138 -4.10 -15.47 -7.28
C ARG A 138 -2.67 -14.99 -7.47
N LYS A 139 -2.43 -14.04 -8.38
CA LYS A 139 -1.11 -13.42 -8.59
C LYS A 139 -0.60 -12.68 -7.35
N LEU A 140 -1.47 -11.99 -6.61
CA LEU A 140 -1.07 -11.24 -5.41
C LEU A 140 -0.92 -12.10 -4.15
N THR A 141 -1.46 -13.32 -4.13
CA THR A 141 -1.45 -14.18 -2.94
C THR A 141 -0.55 -15.40 -3.09
N HIS A 142 -0.16 -15.78 -4.31
CA HIS A 142 0.60 -17.00 -4.56
C HIS A 142 1.75 -16.78 -5.54
N TYR A 143 2.76 -17.63 -5.43
CA TYR A 143 3.88 -17.71 -6.37
C TYR A 143 4.23 -19.18 -6.64
N ARG A 144 4.96 -19.42 -7.73
CA ARG A 144 5.46 -20.74 -8.07
C ARG A 144 6.84 -20.96 -7.45
N GLY A 145 6.97 -21.97 -6.61
CA GLY A 145 8.23 -22.39 -6.00
C GLY A 145 9.16 -23.07 -7.00
N ARG A 146 10.38 -23.41 -6.56
CA ARG A 146 11.43 -23.97 -7.44
C ARG A 146 11.07 -25.34 -8.00
N SER A 147 10.29 -26.14 -7.26
CA SER A 147 9.81 -27.45 -7.70
C SER A 147 8.47 -27.38 -8.45
N GLY A 148 7.97 -26.18 -8.75
CA GLY A 148 6.71 -25.97 -9.46
C GLY A 148 5.47 -25.98 -8.58
N GLU A 149 5.63 -26.20 -7.27
CA GLU A 149 4.57 -26.11 -6.27
C GLU A 149 4.05 -24.67 -6.15
N ILE A 150 2.76 -24.53 -5.84
CA ILE A 150 2.13 -23.22 -5.62
C ILE A 150 2.23 -22.92 -4.13
N LEU A 151 2.90 -21.83 -3.78
CA LEU A 151 3.12 -21.37 -2.41
C LEU A 151 2.45 -20.02 -2.19
N SER A 152 2.01 -19.75 -0.97
CA SER A 152 1.39 -18.46 -0.62
C SER A 152 2.46 -17.40 -0.30
N ILE A 153 2.17 -16.16 -0.68
CA ILE A 153 2.89 -14.97 -0.24
C ILE A 153 2.45 -14.68 1.20
N VAL A 154 3.42 -14.53 2.10
CA VAL A 154 3.16 -14.26 3.52
C VAL A 154 3.36 -12.76 3.76
N TYR A 155 2.24 -12.04 3.86
CA TYR A 155 2.21 -10.59 4.04
C TYR A 155 2.65 -10.14 5.44
N ASP A 156 2.56 -11.00 6.47
CA ASP A 156 3.13 -10.72 7.81
C ASP A 156 4.66 -10.55 7.80
N ARG A 157 5.34 -11.06 6.76
CA ARG A 157 6.79 -10.96 6.58
C ARG A 157 7.23 -9.83 5.66
N ILE A 158 6.28 -9.06 5.12
CA ILE A 158 6.57 -7.90 4.28
C ILE A 158 6.55 -6.68 5.20
N ASP A 159 7.65 -5.93 5.27
CA ASP A 159 7.67 -4.67 6.04
C ASP A 159 6.83 -3.62 5.31
N ILE A 160 6.14 -2.74 6.05
CA ILE A 160 5.33 -1.67 5.44
C ILE A 160 6.14 -0.76 4.50
N ARG A 161 7.43 -0.55 4.78
CA ARG A 161 8.35 0.19 3.91
C ARG A 161 8.59 -0.52 2.59
N GLN A 162 8.57 -1.87 2.58
CA GLN A 162 8.67 -2.65 1.35
C GLN A 162 7.39 -2.54 0.51
N VAL A 163 6.22 -2.52 1.15
CA VAL A 163 4.95 -2.23 0.44
C VAL A 163 4.98 -0.83 -0.17
N GLY A 164 5.47 0.16 0.57
CA GLY A 164 5.71 1.52 0.06
C GLY A 164 6.69 1.55 -1.10
N ALA A 165 7.80 0.82 -1.03
CA ALA A 165 8.77 0.72 -2.11
C ALA A 165 8.18 0.09 -3.38
N ILE A 166 7.28 -0.88 -3.27
CA ILE A 166 6.55 -1.44 -4.41
C ILE A 166 5.66 -0.36 -5.05
N TYR A 167 4.99 0.48 -4.24
CA TYR A 167 4.18 1.58 -4.76
C TYR A 167 5.02 2.54 -5.60
N GLU A 168 6.14 3.00 -5.05
CA GLU A 168 7.06 3.90 -5.72
C GLU A 168 7.66 3.30 -6.99
N ASP A 169 8.11 2.05 -6.92
CA ASP A 169 8.65 1.35 -8.07
C ASP A 169 7.66 1.29 -9.23
N LEU A 170 6.36 1.13 -8.95
CA LEU A 170 5.31 1.02 -9.98
C LEU A 170 4.95 2.35 -10.62
N LEU A 171 5.09 3.48 -9.90
CA LEU A 171 4.87 4.82 -10.44
C LEU A 171 5.89 5.20 -11.53
N ASP A 172 7.08 4.60 -11.49
CA ASP A 172 8.14 4.83 -12.49
C ASP A 172 7.87 4.15 -13.85
N TYR A 173 6.85 3.30 -13.94
CA TYR A 173 6.51 2.60 -15.18
C TYR A 173 5.49 3.39 -16.00
N HIS A 174 5.78 3.56 -17.28
CA HIS A 174 4.84 4.10 -18.24
C HIS A 174 4.19 2.96 -19.01
N TRP A 175 2.87 2.96 -19.05
CA TRP A 175 2.12 2.00 -19.85
C TRP A 175 2.19 2.37 -21.35
N HIS A 176 1.95 1.39 -22.21
CA HIS A 176 1.93 1.53 -23.66
C HIS A 176 0.97 0.48 -24.25
N ILE A 177 0.38 0.80 -25.41
CA ILE A 177 -0.38 -0.16 -26.21
C ILE A 177 0.34 -0.39 -27.52
N ASN A 178 0.43 -1.65 -27.95
CA ASN A 178 0.83 -1.98 -29.30
C ASN A 178 -0.37 -1.81 -30.25
N GLU A 179 -0.32 -0.80 -31.10
CA GLU A 179 -1.40 -0.47 -32.05
C GLU A 179 -1.79 -1.62 -32.98
N ASN A 180 -0.87 -2.55 -33.27
CA ASN A 180 -1.12 -3.64 -34.22
C ASN A 180 -1.96 -4.78 -33.62
N ASN A 181 -1.90 -5.00 -32.32
CA ASN A 181 -2.54 -6.15 -31.67
C ASN A 181 -3.26 -5.81 -30.36
N GLY A 182 -3.28 -4.54 -29.96
CA GLY A 182 -3.94 -4.04 -28.75
C GLY A 182 -3.29 -4.49 -27.44
N GLN A 183 -2.09 -5.08 -27.48
CA GLN A 183 -1.41 -5.57 -26.28
C GLN A 183 -0.88 -4.43 -25.43
N VAL A 184 -1.22 -4.47 -24.14
CA VAL A 184 -0.68 -3.57 -23.12
C VAL A 184 0.70 -4.06 -22.68
N TYR A 185 1.64 -3.13 -22.52
CA TYR A 185 2.94 -3.38 -21.90
C TYR A 185 3.43 -2.12 -21.19
N PHE A 186 4.36 -2.28 -20.27
CA PHE A 186 4.97 -1.19 -19.53
C PHE A 186 6.44 -1.05 -19.88
N SER A 187 6.90 0.19 -20.00
CA SER A 187 8.33 0.50 -20.10
C SER A 187 8.75 1.29 -18.87
N GLY A 188 9.72 0.74 -18.14
CA GLY A 188 10.34 1.41 -17.00
C GLY A 188 11.57 2.15 -17.47
N ASN A 189 11.76 3.39 -17.03
CA ASN A 189 12.88 4.20 -17.48
C ASN A 189 13.88 4.45 -16.34
N ARG A 190 14.54 3.37 -15.87
CA ARG A 190 15.65 3.49 -14.89
C ARG A 190 16.72 4.51 -15.32
N ALA A 191 16.89 4.71 -16.63
CA ALA A 191 17.81 5.69 -17.20
C ALA A 191 17.35 7.15 -17.07
N LYS A 192 16.04 7.45 -17.16
CA LYS A 192 15.52 8.84 -17.00
C LYS A 192 15.73 9.42 -15.61
N ARG A 193 15.95 8.58 -14.58
CA ARG A 193 16.22 8.99 -13.20
C ARG A 193 17.48 9.86 -13.07
N ARG A 194 18.47 9.66 -13.95
CA ARG A 194 19.67 10.52 -14.03
C ARG A 194 19.42 11.87 -14.71
N SER A 195 18.40 11.97 -15.57
CA SER A 195 18.07 13.20 -16.29
C SER A 195 16.96 14.04 -15.64
N SER A 196 16.09 13.43 -14.81
CA SER A 196 14.98 14.13 -14.14
C SER A 196 15.35 14.77 -12.80
N GLY A 197 16.53 14.47 -12.25
CA GLY A 197 16.98 15.00 -10.96
C GLY A 197 16.33 14.37 -9.72
N SER A 198 15.60 13.25 -9.88
CA SER A 198 14.93 12.53 -8.78
C SER A 198 15.93 11.72 -7.94
N PHE A 199 16.70 12.41 -7.11
CA PHE A 199 17.62 11.79 -6.15
C PHE A 199 16.91 11.45 -4.85
N PHE A 200 17.11 10.22 -4.38
CA PHE A 200 16.63 9.80 -3.08
C PHE A 200 17.55 10.37 -2.00
N THR A 201 16.98 11.02 -0.98
CA THR A 201 17.73 11.51 0.17
C THR A 201 18.13 10.31 1.04
N PRO A 202 19.44 10.06 1.27
CA PRO A 202 19.88 8.98 2.15
C PRO A 202 19.23 9.04 3.54
N GLU A 203 18.94 7.87 4.13
CA GLU A 203 18.23 7.73 5.41
C GLU A 203 18.91 8.53 6.54
N ILE A 204 20.23 8.56 6.58
CA ILE A 204 20.99 9.35 7.56
C ILE A 204 20.67 10.84 7.49
N ILE A 205 20.54 11.38 6.26
CA ILE A 205 20.22 12.80 6.05
C ILE A 205 18.78 13.07 6.45
N ILE A 206 17.86 12.16 6.12
CA ILE A 206 16.44 12.28 6.53
C ILE A 206 16.33 12.28 8.06
N SER A 207 16.99 11.35 8.74
CA SER A 207 16.98 11.27 10.20
C SER A 207 17.50 12.55 10.85
N ASP A 208 18.62 13.08 10.36
CA ASP A 208 19.20 14.34 10.84
C ASP A 208 18.26 15.53 10.57
N MET A 209 17.65 15.60 9.39
CA MET A 209 16.67 16.64 9.05
C MET A 209 15.44 16.58 9.96
N ILE A 210 14.87 15.39 10.20
CA ILE A 210 13.71 15.21 11.08
C ILE A 210 14.07 15.62 12.50
N GLY A 211 15.19 15.13 13.05
CA GLY A 211 15.63 15.47 14.40
C GLY A 211 15.86 16.96 14.59
N SER A 212 16.50 17.61 13.62
CA SER A 212 16.82 19.04 13.68
C SER A 212 15.65 19.97 13.37
N SER A 213 14.56 19.48 12.80
CA SER A 213 13.34 20.26 12.50
C SER A 213 12.18 19.87 13.41
N VAL A 214 11.50 18.77 13.08
CA VAL A 214 10.36 18.21 13.79
C VAL A 214 10.73 17.87 15.24
N GLY A 215 11.87 17.20 15.46
CA GLY A 215 12.34 16.81 16.78
C GLY A 215 12.48 18.00 17.72
N ARG A 216 13.18 19.05 17.28
CA ARG A 216 13.31 20.31 18.05
C ARG A 216 11.94 20.93 18.36
N LYS A 217 11.00 20.92 17.40
CA LYS A 217 9.68 21.51 17.65
C LYS A 217 8.89 20.74 18.69
N LEU A 218 9.01 19.42 18.70
CA LEU A 218 8.42 18.56 19.72
C LEU A 218 9.04 18.82 21.10
N ASP A 219 10.36 19.02 21.17
CA ASP A 219 11.04 19.39 22.42
C ASP A 219 10.55 20.73 22.96
N GLU A 220 10.42 21.76 22.09
CA GLU A 220 9.85 23.07 22.49
C GLU A 220 8.43 22.95 23.05
N ILE A 221 7.57 22.14 22.43
CA ILE A 221 6.19 21.91 22.89
C ILE A 221 6.21 21.26 24.28
N ARG A 222 7.11 20.30 24.50
CA ARG A 222 7.25 19.60 25.77
C ARG A 222 7.75 20.52 26.88
N THR A 223 8.79 21.32 26.64
CA THR A 223 9.33 22.26 27.64
C THR A 223 8.32 23.33 28.04
N LYS A 224 7.41 23.73 27.15
CA LYS A 224 6.37 24.73 27.46
C LYS A 224 5.16 24.15 28.21
N ALA A 225 5.07 22.84 28.37
CA ALA A 225 3.99 22.18 29.08
C ALA A 225 4.39 21.95 30.55
N ASP A 226 4.53 23.02 31.34
CA ASP A 226 4.95 22.94 32.76
C ASP A 226 3.78 22.63 33.72
N SER A 227 3.12 21.47 33.59
CA SER A 227 2.04 21.07 34.53
C SER A 227 1.91 19.55 34.76
N VAL A 228 1.10 19.16 35.76
CA VAL A 228 0.87 17.75 36.16
C VAL A 228 0.24 16.90 35.04
N ASP A 229 -0.38 17.52 34.03
CA ASP A 229 -0.97 16.87 32.83
C ASP A 229 -0.13 17.18 31.55
N SER A 230 1.15 17.53 31.74
CA SER A 230 2.08 18.03 30.71
C SER A 230 2.19 17.16 29.47
N ASN A 231 2.34 15.83 29.64
CA ASN A 231 2.52 14.91 28.52
C ASN A 231 1.27 14.84 27.63
N ARG A 232 0.06 14.89 28.22
CA ARG A 232 -1.19 14.82 27.45
C ARG A 232 -1.43 16.12 26.68
N VAL A 233 -1.17 17.27 27.30
CA VAL A 233 -1.26 18.59 26.66
C VAL A 233 -0.20 18.73 25.56
N ALA A 234 1.04 18.30 25.82
CA ALA A 234 2.12 18.30 24.83
C ALA A 234 1.80 17.37 23.65
N GLY A 235 1.26 16.18 23.91
CA GLY A 235 0.82 15.24 22.88
C GLY A 235 -0.27 15.82 21.99
N LYS A 236 -1.31 16.45 22.56
CA LYS A 236 -2.37 17.13 21.78
C LYS A 236 -1.79 18.24 20.90
N LYS A 237 -0.93 19.10 21.45
CA LYS A 237 -0.26 20.16 20.67
C LYS A 237 0.69 19.62 19.59
N ALA A 238 1.36 18.49 19.86
CA ALA A 238 2.21 17.83 18.88
C ALA A 238 1.38 17.33 17.68
N LEU A 239 0.20 16.76 17.92
CA LEU A 239 -0.72 16.28 16.87
C LEU A 239 -1.34 17.42 16.03
N GLU A 240 -1.31 18.66 16.51
CA GLU A 240 -1.74 19.84 15.77
C GLU A 240 -0.66 20.35 14.78
N LEU A 241 0.58 19.84 14.86
CA LEU A 241 1.65 20.25 13.96
C LEU A 241 1.33 19.87 12.52
N LYS A 242 1.48 20.85 11.63
CA LYS A 242 1.38 20.66 10.18
C LYS A 242 2.77 20.61 9.57
N ILE A 243 3.06 19.52 8.87
CA ILE A 243 4.36 19.26 8.27
C ILE A 243 4.16 19.28 6.76
N LEU A 244 5.02 20.03 6.08
CA LEU A 244 4.99 20.19 4.63
C LEU A 244 6.35 19.82 4.07
N ASP A 245 6.35 18.90 3.10
CA ASP A 245 7.49 18.66 2.23
C ASP A 245 7.08 19.09 0.80
N PRO A 246 7.53 20.27 0.32
CA PRO A 246 7.15 20.80 -1.00
C PRO A 246 7.66 19.99 -2.18
N ALA A 247 8.67 19.15 -1.98
CA ALA A 247 9.31 18.34 -3.02
C ALA A 247 9.33 16.86 -2.60
N MET A 248 8.23 16.41 -1.98
CA MET A 248 8.17 15.13 -1.28
C MET A 248 8.46 13.91 -2.15
N GLY A 249 8.28 14.01 -3.47
CA GLY A 249 8.40 12.88 -4.38
C GLY A 249 7.55 11.71 -3.88
N SER A 250 8.23 10.63 -3.50
CA SER A 250 7.67 9.42 -2.89
C SER A 250 7.08 9.56 -1.48
N GLY A 251 7.17 10.74 -0.88
CA GLY A 251 6.73 10.98 0.49
C GLY A 251 7.61 10.34 1.56
N HIS A 252 8.81 9.86 1.22
CA HIS A 252 9.66 9.12 2.17
C HIS A 252 9.98 9.94 3.44
N PHE A 253 10.27 11.24 3.30
CA PHE A 253 10.46 12.13 4.44
C PHE A 253 9.22 12.17 5.36
N LEU A 254 8.02 12.23 4.79
CA LEU A 254 6.77 12.26 5.55
C LEU A 254 6.49 10.93 6.26
N ILE A 255 6.80 9.80 5.62
CA ILE A 255 6.69 8.47 6.24
C ILE A 255 7.63 8.36 7.44
N GLU A 256 8.91 8.70 7.27
CA GLU A 256 9.90 8.69 8.35
C GLU A 256 9.52 9.68 9.47
N THR A 257 9.00 10.84 9.10
CA THR A 257 8.49 11.83 10.07
C THR A 257 7.33 11.27 10.88
N ALA A 258 6.37 10.59 10.25
CA ALA A 258 5.26 9.95 10.95
C ALA A 258 5.76 8.87 11.93
N GLY A 259 6.70 8.02 11.50
CA GLY A 259 7.35 7.03 12.36
C GLY A 259 8.08 7.66 13.56
N TYR A 260 8.81 8.75 13.31
CA TYR A 260 9.46 9.53 14.36
C TYR A 260 8.45 10.11 15.36
N PHE A 261 7.35 10.69 14.88
CA PHE A 261 6.26 11.18 15.72
C PHE A 261 5.67 10.07 16.59
N SER A 262 5.35 8.92 15.99
CA SER A 262 4.79 7.78 16.72
C SER A 262 5.73 7.34 17.84
N LYS A 263 7.02 7.16 17.55
CA LYS A 263 8.01 6.76 18.56
C LYS A 263 8.08 7.78 19.72
N ARG A 264 8.14 9.08 19.40
CA ARG A 264 8.25 10.14 20.41
C ARG A 264 7.01 10.27 21.28
N LEU A 265 5.82 10.13 20.70
CA LEU A 265 4.56 10.09 21.45
C LEU A 265 4.49 8.84 22.33
N MET A 266 4.93 7.68 21.84
CA MET A 266 4.97 6.44 22.63
C MET A 266 5.93 6.52 23.80
N GLU A 267 7.16 7.02 23.61
CA GLU A 267 8.14 7.23 24.69
C GLU A 267 7.57 8.13 25.80
N SER A 268 6.75 9.12 25.45
CA SER A 268 6.08 9.99 26.42
C SER A 268 5.00 9.28 27.26
N THR A 269 4.49 8.15 26.75
CA THR A 269 3.44 7.33 27.37
C THR A 269 4.00 6.10 28.09
N GLU A 270 5.09 5.49 27.61
CA GLU A 270 5.75 4.35 28.28
C GLU A 270 6.46 4.73 29.57
N GLN A 271 6.81 6.00 29.78
CA GLN A 271 7.19 6.51 31.10
C GLN A 271 6.07 6.32 32.15
N THR A 272 4.86 5.93 31.73
CA THR A 272 3.74 5.56 32.62
C THR A 272 3.41 4.06 32.67
N LYS A 273 4.06 3.16 31.90
CA LYS A 273 3.90 1.69 32.00
C LYS A 273 5.00 0.92 31.25
N HIS A 274 5.77 0.11 31.98
CA HIS A 274 6.66 -0.91 31.41
C HIS A 274 5.85 -2.05 30.77
N SER A 275 5.86 -2.19 29.44
CA SER A 275 5.68 -3.49 28.77
C SER A 275 6.26 -3.44 27.36
N LYS A 276 7.17 -4.38 27.05
CA LYS A 276 7.99 -4.45 25.82
C LYS A 276 7.24 -4.84 24.53
N ASP A 277 5.92 -4.91 24.56
CA ASP A 277 5.11 -5.21 23.39
C ASP A 277 4.07 -4.12 23.24
N VAL A 278 4.37 -3.11 22.43
CA VAL A 278 3.37 -2.10 22.07
C VAL A 278 2.52 -2.72 20.95
N PRO A 279 1.24 -3.00 21.19
CA PRO A 279 0.36 -3.42 20.11
C PRO A 279 0.28 -2.26 19.12
N ILE A 280 0.51 -2.53 17.84
CA ILE A 280 0.12 -1.67 16.72
C ILE A 280 -1.42 -1.76 16.61
N ASP A 281 -2.12 -1.43 17.69
CA ASP A 281 -3.57 -1.36 17.76
C ASP A 281 -3.96 0.11 17.54
N PRO A 282 -4.58 0.46 16.40
CA PRO A 282 -5.13 1.80 16.17
C PRO A 282 -6.07 2.26 17.31
N TRP A 283 -6.74 1.33 17.99
CA TRP A 283 -7.61 1.59 19.13
C TRP A 283 -6.86 1.81 20.45
N GLY A 284 -5.61 1.36 20.55
CA GLY A 284 -4.70 1.69 21.65
C GLY A 284 -4.32 3.17 21.61
N TRP A 285 -4.05 3.70 20.42
CA TRP A 285 -3.72 5.12 20.19
C TRP A 285 -4.85 6.08 20.56
N GLN A 286 -6.10 5.78 20.20
CA GLN A 286 -7.25 6.62 20.57
C GLN A 286 -7.44 6.71 22.09
N ARG A 287 -7.20 5.60 22.82
CA ARG A 287 -7.29 5.56 24.28
C ARG A 287 -6.19 6.34 25.00
N ILE A 288 -5.04 6.51 24.34
CA ILE A 288 -3.88 7.24 24.86
C ILE A 288 -4.04 8.76 24.66
N ILE A 289 -4.70 9.16 23.57
CA ILE A 289 -4.82 10.57 23.16
C ILE A 289 -6.09 11.25 23.72
N ALA A 290 -7.17 10.51 24.00
CA ALA A 290 -8.43 11.05 24.55
C ALA A 290 -8.23 11.64 25.97
#